data_AF-A0A257NJ83-F1
#
_entry.id   AF-A0A257NJ83-F1
#
_cell.length_a   1.000
_cell.length_b   1.000
_cell.length_c   1.000
_cell.angle_alpha   90.00
_cell.angle_beta   90.00
_cell.angle_gamma   90.00
#
_symmetry.space_group_name_H-M   'P 1'
#
loop_
_entity.id
_entity.type
_entity.pdbx_description
1 polymer ?
#
loop_
_entity_poly.entity_id
_entity_poly.type
_entity_poly.pdbx_seq_one_letter_code
_entity_poly.pdbx_strand_id
1 'polypeptide(L)'
;GTAHISNAAGTVADLLGEDRTLIHKTLDYLDQVQQPLVDQRDQLNDYFHKVPTALNLIGRSIGSYGDFVNFYACDVTLKINGLQGGGPVRTVRLFQQPTGRCTPQ
;
A
#
# COMPACT_ATOMS: atom_id res chain seq x y z
N GLY A 1 52.16 -21.78 -22.27
CA GLY A 1 50.71 -21.82 -22.53
C GLY A 1 49.92 -22.00 -21.25
N THR A 2 50.07 -23.13 -20.57
CA THR A 2 49.28 -23.54 -19.39
C THR A 2 49.45 -22.63 -18.17
N ALA A 3 50.67 -22.17 -17.87
CA ALA A 3 50.93 -21.29 -16.72
C ALA A 3 50.20 -19.93 -16.78
N HIS A 4 50.01 -19.36 -17.97
CA HIS A 4 49.28 -18.10 -18.15
C HIS A 4 47.77 -18.28 -17.96
N ILE A 5 47.23 -19.43 -18.36
CA ILE A 5 45.84 -19.81 -18.12
C ILE A 5 45.57 -20.08 -16.64
N SER A 6 46.51 -20.75 -15.94
CA SER A 6 46.38 -21.00 -14.51
C SER A 6 46.40 -19.72 -13.68
N ASN A 7 47.27 -18.76 -14.04
CA ASN A 7 47.30 -17.46 -13.36
C ASN A 7 46.03 -16.64 -13.64
N ALA A 8 45.57 -16.59 -14.88
CA ALA A 8 44.32 -15.89 -15.21
C ALA A 8 43.11 -16.50 -14.50
N ALA A 9 43.04 -17.84 -14.41
CA ALA A 9 41.99 -18.54 -13.66
C ALA A 9 42.08 -18.25 -12.15
N GLY A 10 43.29 -18.17 -11.59
CA GLY A 10 43.51 -17.79 -10.19
C GLY A 10 43.01 -16.38 -9.88
N THR A 11 43.30 -15.39 -10.75
CA THR A 11 42.84 -14.01 -10.56
C THR A 11 41.32 -13.88 -10.61
N VAL A 12 40.65 -14.62 -11.52
CA VAL A 12 39.17 -14.63 -11.56
C VAL A 12 38.59 -15.32 -10.33
N ALA A 13 39.22 -16.41 -9.85
CA ALA A 13 38.79 -17.10 -8.65
C ALA A 13 38.95 -16.24 -7.39
N ASP A 14 40.04 -15.46 -7.29
CA ASP A 14 40.28 -14.54 -6.18
C ASP A 14 39.27 -13.38 -6.20
N LEU A 15 39.01 -12.77 -7.37
CA LEU A 15 37.96 -11.74 -7.52
C LEU A 15 36.58 -12.27 -7.12
N LEU A 16 36.23 -13.48 -7.57
CA LEU A 16 34.95 -14.10 -7.21
C LEU A 16 34.91 -14.47 -5.72
N GLY A 17 36.06 -14.81 -5.12
CA GLY A 17 36.22 -15.08 -3.70
C GLY A 17 36.03 -13.84 -2.83
N GLU A 18 36.59 -12.70 -3.25
CA GLU A 18 36.39 -11.39 -2.62
C GLU A 18 34.93 -10.94 -2.69
N ASP A 19 34.29 -11.07 -3.86
CA ASP A 19 32.92 -10.60 -4.09
C ASP A 19 31.83 -11.57 -3.59
N ARG A 20 32.16 -12.82 -3.27
CA ARG A 20 31.19 -13.84 -2.83
C ARG A 20 30.31 -13.37 -1.69
N THR A 21 30.89 -12.68 -0.71
CA THR A 21 30.14 -12.15 0.45
C THR A 21 29.16 -11.06 0.04
N LEU A 22 29.56 -10.17 -0.88
CA LEU A 22 28.71 -9.11 -1.40
C LEU A 22 27.57 -9.66 -2.26
N ILE A 23 27.83 -10.69 -3.05
CA ILE A 23 26.81 -11.39 -3.85
C ILE A 23 25.78 -12.04 -2.93
N HIS A 24 26.21 -12.78 -1.89
CA HIS A 24 25.29 -13.38 -0.93
C HIS A 24 24.43 -12.33 -0.24
N LYS A 25 25.02 -11.22 0.23
CA LYS A 25 24.28 -10.13 0.85
C LYS A 25 23.24 -9.51 -0.09
N THR A 26 23.58 -9.35 -1.37
CA THR A 26 22.66 -8.82 -2.39
C THR A 26 21.49 -9.78 -2.63
N LEU A 27 21.76 -11.08 -2.70
CA LEU A 27 20.73 -12.11 -2.84
C LEU A 27 19.81 -12.17 -1.62
N ASP A 28 20.36 -12.11 -0.41
CA ASP A 28 19.56 -12.09 0.83
C ASP A 28 18.63 -10.88 0.87
N TYR A 29 19.12 -9.70 0.49
CA TYR A 29 18.30 -8.49 0.40
C TYR A 29 17.20 -8.62 -0.67
N LEU A 30 17.54 -9.17 -1.83
CA LEU A 30 16.58 -9.38 -2.92
C LEU A 30 15.48 -10.37 -2.51
N ASP A 31 15.82 -11.47 -1.87
CA ASP A 31 14.84 -12.51 -1.48
C ASP A 31 13.85 -11.98 -0.44
N GLN A 32 14.34 -11.19 0.53
CA GLN A 32 13.51 -10.51 1.53
C GLN A 32 12.50 -9.52 0.94
N VAL A 33 12.81 -8.92 -0.22
CA VAL A 33 11.93 -7.94 -0.88
C VAL A 33 11.05 -8.61 -1.93
N GLN A 34 11.60 -9.54 -2.73
CA GLN A 34 10.88 -10.14 -3.85
C GLN A 34 9.82 -11.13 -3.39
N GLN A 35 10.11 -12.02 -2.43
CA GLN A 35 9.14 -13.04 -2.02
C GLN A 35 7.82 -12.44 -1.51
N PRO A 36 7.82 -11.45 -0.60
CA PRO A 36 6.56 -10.85 -0.14
C PRO A 36 5.75 -10.19 -1.26
N LEU A 37 6.42 -9.56 -2.23
CA LEU A 37 5.77 -8.94 -3.38
C LEU A 37 5.15 -9.99 -4.32
N VAL A 38 5.82 -11.12 -4.50
CA VAL A 38 5.32 -12.24 -5.30
C VAL A 38 4.15 -12.93 -4.60
N ASP A 39 4.28 -13.21 -3.30
CA ASP A 39 3.24 -13.83 -2.47
C ASP A 39 1.96 -12.99 -2.42
N GLN A 40 2.11 -11.66 -2.47
CA GLN A 40 0.99 -10.71 -2.41
C GLN A 40 0.69 -10.06 -3.76
N ARG A 41 1.15 -10.66 -4.87
CA ARG A 41 1.01 -10.09 -6.22
C ARG A 41 -0.44 -9.72 -6.55
N ASP A 42 -1.40 -10.58 -6.21
CA ASP A 42 -2.82 -10.34 -6.51
C ASP A 42 -3.38 -9.17 -5.69
N GLN A 43 -3.01 -9.06 -4.41
CA GLN A 43 -3.39 -7.91 -3.57
C GLN A 43 -2.76 -6.62 -4.06
N LEU A 44 -1.49 -6.66 -4.46
CA LEU A 44 -0.78 -5.50 -5.00
C LEU A 44 -1.40 -5.05 -6.33
N ASN A 45 -1.76 -6.00 -7.19
CA ASN A 45 -2.45 -5.72 -8.45
C ASN A 45 -3.83 -5.09 -8.18
N ASP A 46 -4.62 -5.66 -7.27
CA ASP A 46 -5.91 -5.12 -6.86
C ASP A 46 -5.79 -3.70 -6.27
N TYR A 47 -4.77 -3.46 -5.43
CA TYR A 47 -4.46 -2.13 -4.91
C TYR A 47 -4.17 -1.14 -6.03
N PHE A 48 -3.31 -1.48 -7.00
CA PHE A 48 -3.03 -0.61 -8.14
C PHE A 48 -4.24 -0.33 -9.03
N HIS A 49 -5.19 -1.26 -9.13
CA HIS A 49 -6.44 -1.02 -9.82
C HIS A 49 -7.39 -0.09 -9.04
N LYS A 50 -7.43 -0.21 -7.71
CA LYS A 50 -8.35 0.53 -6.85
C LYS A 50 -7.90 1.95 -6.55
N VAL A 51 -6.60 2.17 -6.35
CA VAL A 51 -6.05 3.45 -5.92
C VAL A 51 -6.40 4.61 -6.87
N PRO A 52 -6.22 4.51 -8.20
CA PRO A 52 -6.58 5.59 -9.11
C PRO A 52 -8.07 5.92 -9.04
N THR A 53 -8.92 4.91 -8.90
CA THR A 53 -10.37 5.09 -8.76
C THR A 53 -10.71 5.85 -7.47
N ALA A 54 -10.11 5.45 -6.34
CA ALA A 54 -10.31 6.11 -5.05
C ALA A 54 -9.80 7.56 -5.04
N LEU A 55 -8.61 7.80 -5.60
CA LEU A 55 -8.03 9.14 -5.71
C LEU A 55 -8.87 10.06 -6.61
N ASN A 56 -9.38 9.55 -7.74
CA ASN A 56 -10.29 10.29 -8.60
C ASN A 56 -11.61 10.63 -7.91
N LEU A 57 -12.15 9.69 -7.14
CA LEU A 57 -13.37 9.92 -6.36
C LEU A 57 -13.14 11.06 -5.35
N ILE A 58 -12.03 11.04 -4.61
CA ILE A 58 -11.67 12.10 -3.65
C ILE A 58 -11.47 13.45 -4.37
N GLY A 59 -10.70 13.47 -5.46
CA GLY A 59 -10.46 14.69 -6.24
C GLY A 59 -11.75 15.30 -6.82
N ARG A 60 -12.70 14.47 -7.25
CA ARG A 60 -14.00 14.93 -7.77
C ARG A 60 -15.01 15.30 -6.68
N SER A 61 -14.95 14.67 -5.51
CA SER A 61 -15.93 14.90 -4.44
C SER A 61 -15.51 15.96 -3.44
N ILE A 62 -14.20 16.15 -3.24
CA ILE A 62 -13.64 17.13 -2.31
C ILE A 62 -12.92 18.22 -3.10
N GLY A 63 -12.08 17.85 -4.07
CA GLY A 63 -11.28 18.80 -4.85
C GLY A 63 -12.10 19.73 -5.74
N SER A 64 -13.31 19.33 -6.19
CA SER A 64 -14.20 20.22 -6.95
C SER A 64 -14.73 21.40 -6.13
N TYR A 65 -14.73 21.30 -4.80
CA TYR A 65 -15.25 22.34 -3.90
C TYR A 65 -14.19 23.36 -3.46
N GLY A 66 -12.90 23.10 -3.72
CA GLY A 66 -11.81 24.01 -3.33
C GLY A 66 -11.71 24.18 -1.80
N ASP A 67 -11.45 25.41 -1.34
CA ASP A 67 -11.34 25.80 0.09
C ASP A 67 -12.70 25.99 0.78
N PHE A 68 -13.81 25.79 0.05
CA PHE A 68 -15.15 26.12 0.54
C PHE A 68 -16.14 24.97 0.31
N VAL A 69 -16.33 24.14 1.33
CA VAL A 69 -17.36 23.10 1.32
C VAL A 69 -18.60 23.60 2.07
N ASN A 70 -19.52 24.28 1.35
CA ASN A 70 -20.78 24.77 1.93
C ASN A 70 -21.86 23.68 1.92
N PHE A 71 -21.67 22.64 2.74
CA PHE A 71 -22.70 21.62 2.96
C PHE A 71 -23.35 21.78 4.33
N TYR A 72 -24.68 21.63 4.35
CA TYR A 72 -25.44 21.53 5.59
C TYR A 72 -25.73 20.06 5.86
N ALA A 73 -25.10 19.49 6.88
CA ALA A 73 -25.29 18.09 7.27
C ALA A 73 -26.49 17.95 8.20
N CYS A 74 -27.53 17.25 7.73
CA CYS A 74 -28.70 16.93 8.55
C CYS A 74 -28.46 15.79 9.54
N ASP A 75 -27.55 14.87 9.20
CA ASP A 75 -27.23 13.67 9.97
C ASP A 75 -25.76 13.32 9.70
N VAL A 76 -25.03 12.95 10.74
CA VAL A 76 -23.68 12.38 10.64
C VAL A 76 -23.68 11.04 11.38
N THR A 77 -23.46 9.97 10.65
CA THR A 77 -23.45 8.60 11.18
C THR A 77 -22.17 7.87 10.77
N LEU A 78 -21.49 7.28 11.75
CA LEU A 78 -20.29 6.47 11.55
C LEU A 78 -20.65 4.98 11.56
N LYS A 79 -20.11 4.23 10.60
CA LYS A 79 -20.12 2.76 10.62
C LYS A 79 -18.71 2.28 10.92
N ILE A 80 -18.52 1.67 12.07
CA ILE A 80 -17.22 1.18 12.54
C ILE A 80 -17.29 -0.31 12.82
N ASN A 81 -16.22 -1.03 12.50
CA ASN A 81 -16.08 -2.42 12.89
C ASN A 81 -15.92 -2.51 14.41
N GLY A 82 -16.38 -3.62 15.01
CA GLY A 82 -16.10 -3.91 16.42
C GLY A 82 -14.61 -4.07 16.68
N LEU A 83 -14.19 -3.91 17.94
CA LEU A 83 -12.77 -4.03 18.37
C LEU A 83 -12.15 -5.42 18.11
N GLN A 84 -12.97 -6.43 17.83
CA GLN A 84 -12.54 -7.79 17.49
C GLN A 84 -12.71 -8.04 15.99
N GLY A 85 -11.71 -8.64 15.35
CA GLY A 85 -11.78 -9.03 13.94
C GLY A 85 -12.97 -9.95 13.68
N GLY A 86 -13.82 -9.60 12.71
CA GLY A 86 -15.06 -10.32 12.40
C GLY A 86 -16.27 -9.96 13.28
N GLY A 87 -16.11 -9.02 14.22
CA GLY A 87 -17.20 -8.53 15.06
C GLY A 87 -18.25 -7.73 14.27
N PRO A 88 -19.47 -7.54 14.84
CA PRO A 88 -20.55 -6.85 14.17
C PRO A 88 -20.21 -5.39 13.88
N VAL A 89 -20.57 -4.92 12.69
CA VAL A 89 -20.48 -3.49 12.33
C VAL A 89 -21.42 -2.69 13.23
N ARG A 90 -20.87 -1.72 13.95
CA ARG A 90 -21.60 -0.80 14.82
C ARG A 90 -21.90 0.47 14.03
N THR A 91 -23.16 0.88 14.03
CA THR A 91 -23.57 2.17 13.48
C THR A 91 -23.77 3.13 14.66
N VAL A 92 -22.95 4.18 14.71
CA VAL A 92 -22.99 5.21 15.75
C VAL A 92 -23.41 6.51 15.09
N ARG A 93 -24.58 7.04 15.49
CA ARG A 93 -25.01 8.36 15.04
C ARG A 93 -24.38 9.43 15.91
N LEU A 94 -23.60 10.33 15.31
CA LEU A 94 -22.89 11.42 15.98
C LEU A 94 -23.76 12.66 16.14
N PHE A 95 -24.53 12.99 15.11
CA PHE A 95 -25.36 14.19 15.09
C PHE A 95 -26.61 13.96 14.23
N GLN A 96 -27.73 14.54 14.63
CA GLN A 96 -28.92 14.67 13.79
C GLN A 96 -29.64 15.98 14.15
N GLN A 97 -30.10 16.70 13.12
CA GLN A 97 -31.02 17.80 13.29
C GLN A 97 -32.47 17.35 13.08
N PRO A 98 -33.33 17.38 14.11
CA PRO A 98 -34.71 16.90 14.00
C PRO A 98 -35.69 17.92 13.40
N THR A 99 -35.32 19.19 13.30
CA THR A 99 -36.21 20.30 12.90
C THR A 99 -35.60 21.21 11.84
N GLY A 100 -36.35 22.22 11.38
CA GLY A 100 -35.87 23.21 10.40
C GLY A 100 -35.60 22.56 9.05
N ARG A 101 -34.40 22.80 8.49
CA ARG A 101 -33.99 22.37 7.13
C ARG A 101 -34.05 20.84 6.92
N CYS A 102 -34.02 20.07 8.00
CA CYS A 102 -33.92 18.61 7.98
C CYS A 102 -35.22 17.91 8.44
N THR A 103 -36.31 18.65 8.55
CA THR A 103 -37.62 18.10 8.94
C THR A 103 -38.10 17.11 7.87
N PRO A 104 -38.43 15.84 8.21
CA PRO A 104 -38.96 14.86 7.27
C PRO A 104 -40.26 15.35 6.61
N GLN A 105 -40.44 15.06 5.32
CA GLN A 105 -41.68 15.27 4.57
C GLN A 105 -42.45 13.95 4.46
#